data_AF-A0A2T6C3X2-F1
#
_entry.id   AF-A0A2T6C3X2-F1
#
_cell.length_a   1.000
_cell.length_b   1.000
_cell.length_c   1.000
_cell.angle_alpha   90.00
_cell.angle_beta   90.00
_cell.angle_gamma   90.00
#
_symmetry.space_group_name_H-M   'P 1'
#
loop_
_entity.id
_entity.type
_entity.pdbx_description
1 polymer ?
#
loop_
_entity_poly.entity_id
_entity_poly.type
_entity_poly.pdbx_seq_one_letter_code
_entity_poly.pdbx_strand_id
1 'polypeptide(L)' 'MKQIGMYLAIFGIGSIVLYFFDMQFKILTWIDEWGETTGWAIRIGMIVLGAILFFIGKSKEEEQEEAPE' A
#
# COMPACT_ATOMS: atom_id res chain seq x y z
N MET A 1 11.97 1.78 -8.22
CA MET A 1 11.19 0.92 -7.28
C MET A 1 10.55 1.72 -6.14
N LYS A 2 11.15 2.81 -5.64
CA LYS A 2 10.56 3.70 -4.62
C LYS A 2 9.23 4.33 -5.00
N GLN A 3 9.09 4.80 -6.24
CA GLN A 3 7.84 5.39 -6.73
C GLN A 3 6.67 4.40 -6.60
N ILE A 4 6.87 3.13 -6.97
CA ILE A 4 5.86 2.07 -6.87
C ILE A 4 5.49 1.80 -5.40
N GLY A 5 6.48 1.73 -4.51
CA GLY A 5 6.24 1.57 -3.06
C GLY A 5 5.50 2.75 -2.44
N MET A 6 5.84 3.98 -2.84
CA MET A 6 5.17 5.20 -2.38
C MET A 6 3.72 5.27 -2.88
N TYR A 7 3.47 4.97 -4.16
CA TYR A 7 2.10 4.90 -4.68
C TYR A 7 1.29 3.81 -3.98
N LEU A 8 1.87 2.62 -3.74
CA LEU A 8 1.20 1.53 -3.02
C LEU A 8 0.86 1.91 -1.57
N ALA A 9 1.79 2.57 -0.87
CA ALA A 9 1.57 3.05 0.49
C ALA A 9 0.46 4.12 0.55
N ILE A 10 0.47 5.09 -0.38
CA ILE A 10 -0.59 6.11 -0.48
C ILE A 10 -1.92 5.48 -0.85
N PHE A 11 -1.95 4.47 -1.73
CA PHE A 11 -3.17 3.76 -2.10
C PHE A 11 -3.75 2.97 -0.92
N GLY A 12 -2.90 2.30 -0.14
CA GLY A 12 -3.30 1.59 1.07
C GLY A 12 -3.88 2.53 2.12
N ILE A 13 -3.18 3.63 2.43
CA ILE A 13 -3.67 4.65 3.37
C ILE A 13 -4.96 5.29 2.85
N GLY A 14 -4.99 5.68 1.57
CA GLY A 14 -6.18 6.24 0.92
C GLY A 14 -7.38 5.29 0.99
N SER A 15 -7.14 3.97 0.87
CA SER A 15 -8.19 2.96 0.97
C SER A 15 -8.80 2.88 2.38
N ILE A 16 -8.00 3.07 3.44
CA ILE A 16 -8.54 3.18 4.81
C ILE A 16 -9.32 4.47 4.97
N VAL A 17 -8.78 5.59 4.50
CA VAL A 17 -9.46 6.88 4.63
C VAL A 17 -10.83 6.83 3.93
N LEU A 18 -10.88 6.31 2.70
CA LEU A 18 -12.14 6.12 1.96
C LEU A 18 -13.12 5.23 2.73
N TYR A 19 -12.64 4.16 3.39
CA TYR A 19 -13.50 3.29 4.20
C TYR A 19 -14.20 4.06 5.34
N PHE A 20 -13.54 5.04 5.97
CA PHE A 20 -14.19 5.88 6.99
C PHE A 20 -15.33 6.76 6.43
N PHE A 21 -15.36 7.01 5.12
CA PHE A 21 -16.44 7.74 4.45
C PHE A 21 -17.53 6.80 3.88
N ASP A 22 -17.52 5.51 4.25
CA ASP A 22 -18.34 4.47 3.58
C ASP A 22 -18.09 4.41 2.05
N MET A 23 -16.89 4.83 1.64
CA MET A 23 -16.47 4.85 0.25
C MET A 23 -15.36 3.82 0.04
N GLN A 24 -15.23 3.37 -1.20
CA GLN A 24 -14.16 2.45 -1.59
C GLN A 24 -13.72 2.68 -3.02
N PHE A 25 -12.50 2.27 -3.33
CA PHE A 25 -12.07 2.26 -4.72
C PHE A 25 -12.90 1.25 -5.50
N LYS A 26 -13.34 1.61 -6.70
CA LYS A 26 -14.08 0.70 -7.60
C LYS A 26 -13.31 -0.59 -7.90
N ILE A 27 -11.97 -0.53 -7.89
CA ILE A 27 -11.10 -1.70 -8.05
C ILE A 27 -11.10 -2.65 -6.86
N LEU A 28 -11.63 -2.23 -5.70
CA LEU A 28 -11.74 -3.01 -4.48
C LEU A 28 -13.19 -3.49 -4.27
N THR A 29 -14.16 -3.10 -5.10
CA THR A 29 -15.54 -3.56 -4.91
C THR A 29 -15.69 -5.08 -4.96
N TRP A 30 -14.83 -5.78 -5.71
CA TRP A 30 -14.84 -7.24 -5.78
C TRP A 30 -14.40 -7.91 -4.47
N ILE A 31 -13.59 -7.26 -3.63
CA ILE A 31 -13.17 -7.84 -2.33
C ILE A 31 -14.30 -7.76 -1.30
N ASP A 32 -15.27 -6.87 -1.49
CA ASP A 32 -16.44 -6.79 -0.61
C ASP A 32 -17.49 -7.86 -0.95
N GLU A 33 -17.48 -8.39 -2.18
CA GLU A 33 -18.28 -9.59 -2.53
C GLU A 33 -17.85 -10.83 -1.72
N TRP A 34 -16.60 -10.84 -1.24
CA TRP A 34 -16.04 -11.91 -0.41
C TRP A 34 -16.39 -11.75 1.07
N GLY A 35 -17.16 -10.71 1.41
CA GLY A 35 -17.55 -10.33 2.75
C GLY A 35 -16.60 -9.32 3.39
N GLU A 36 -17.15 -8.60 4.38
CA GLU A 36 -16.48 -7.50 5.07
C GLU A 36 -15.13 -7.91 5.68
N THR A 37 -15.07 -9.07 6.35
CA THR A 37 -13.85 -9.58 7.00
C THR A 37 -12.72 -9.79 5.99
N THR A 38 -13.03 -10.39 4.84
CA THR A 38 -12.06 -10.65 3.79
C THR A 38 -11.59 -9.34 3.15
N GLY A 39 -12.53 -8.41 2.91
CA GLY A 39 -12.21 -7.09 2.38
C GLY A 39 -11.27 -6.30 3.31
N TRP A 40 -11.54 -6.33 4.62
CA TRP A 40 -10.67 -5.72 5.63
C TRP A 40 -9.29 -6.35 5.70
N ALA A 41 -9.20 -7.69 5.61
CA ALA A 41 -7.92 -8.39 5.61
C ALA A 41 -7.03 -7.98 4.43
N ILE A 42 -7.61 -7.78 3.24
CA ILE A 42 -6.88 -7.34 2.04
C ILE A 42 -6.44 -5.87 2.20
N ARG A 43 -7.31 -5.00 2.73
CA ARG A 43 -6.97 -3.59 2.99
C ARG A 43 -5.78 -3.47 3.95
N ILE A 44 -5.80 -4.22 5.06
CA ILE A 44 -4.66 -4.30 5.99
C ILE A 44 -3.43 -4.88 5.28
N GLY A 45 -3.61 -5.97 4.53
CA GLY A 45 -2.52 -6.64 3.80
C GLY A 45 -1.80 -5.70 2.84
N MET A 46 -2.52 -4.88 2.07
CA MET A 46 -1.92 -3.89 1.17
C MET A 46 -1.10 -2.83 1.92
N ILE A 47 -1.54 -2.40 3.11
CA ILE A 47 -0.82 -1.42 3.93
C ILE A 47 0.44 -2.03 4.50
N VAL A 48 0.36 -3.24 5.05
CA VAL A 48 1.52 -3.94 5.61
C VAL A 48 2.54 -4.23 4.51
N LEU A 49 2.11 -4.72 3.36
CA LEU A 49 2.98 -4.94 2.20
C LEU A 49 3.58 -3.63 1.67
N GLY A 50 2.79 -2.56 1.58
CA GLY A 50 3.27 -1.24 1.19
C GLY A 50 4.31 -0.67 2.15
N ALA A 51 4.11 -0.83 3.46
CA ALA A 51 5.07 -0.43 4.48
C ALA A 51 6.38 -1.24 4.36
N ILE A 52 6.28 -2.57 4.22
CA ILE A 52 7.45 -3.45 4.03
C ILE A 52 8.24 -3.05 2.78
N LEU A 53 7.56 -2.84 1.64
CA LEU A 53 8.19 -2.40 0.40
C LEU A 53 8.81 -1.01 0.51
N PHE A 54 8.21 -0.10 1.28
CA PHE A 54 8.76 1.22 1.56
C PHE A 54 10.06 1.13 2.37
N PHE A 55 10.10 0.33 3.43
CA PHE A 55 11.31 0.13 4.24
C PHE A 55 12.44 -0.54 3.44
N ILE A 56 12.13 -1.59 2.68
CA ILE A 56 13.12 -2.25 1.80
C ILE A 56 13.60 -1.30 0.70
N GLY A 57 12.69 -0.52 0.11
CA GLY A 57 13.00 0.45 -0.93
C GLY A 57 13.87 1.62 -0.43
N LYS A 58 13.66 2.06 0.81
CA LYS A 58 14.48 3.09 1.47
C LYS A 58 15.93 2.62 1.68
N SER A 59 16.12 1.39 2.18
CA SER A 59 17.48 0.84 2.36
C SER A 59 18.24 0.66 1.04
N LYS A 60 17.55 0.42 -0.07
CA LYS A 60 18.19 0.21 -1.38
C LYS A 60 18.59 1.52 -2.09
N GLU A 61 18.01 2.65 -1.70
CA GLU A 61 18.42 3.97 -2.24
C GLU A 61 19.59 4.59 -1.48
N GLU A 62 19.70 4.34 -0.18
CA GLU A 62 20.89 4.75 0.60
C GLU A 62 22.17 4.13 0.02
N GLU A 63 22.09 2.95 -0.60
CA GLU A 63 23.23 2.26 -1.22
C GLU A 63 23.50 2.65 -2.69
N GLN A 64 22.60 3.40 -3.35
CA GLN A 64 22.83 3.93 -4.71
C GLN A 64 23.33 5.38 -4.72
N GLU A 65 23.16 6.11 -3.61
CA GLU A 65 23.65 7.50 -3.45
C GLU A 65 25.11 7.55 -2.93
N GLU A 66 25.67 6.41 -2.54
CA GLU A 66 27.02 6.26 -1.96
C GLU A 66 27.98 5.46 -2.86
N ALA A 67 27.78 5.49 -4.19
CA ALA A 67 28.79 5.04 -5.15
C ALA A 67 29.66 6.25 -5.57
N PRO A 68 30.86 6.44 -4.99
CA PRO A 68 31.80 7.44 -5.47
C PRO A 68 32.27 7.08 -6.88
N GLU A 69 32.53 8.12 -7.66
CA GLU A 69 32.96 8.15 -9.06
C GLU A 69 34.13 7.19 -9.41
#